data_AF-A0A3D4AYU7-F1
#
_entry.id   AF-A0A3D4AYU7-F1
#
_cell.length_a   1.000
_cell.length_b   1.000
_cell.length_c   1.000
_cell.angle_alpha   90.00
_cell.angle_beta   90.00
_cell.angle_gamma   90.00
#
_symmetry.space_group_name_H-M   'P 1'
#
loop_
_entity.id
_entity.type
_entity.pdbx_description
1 polymer ?
#
loop_
_entity_poly.entity_id
_entity_poly.type
_entity_poly.pdbx_seq_one_letter_code
_entity_poly.pdbx_strand_id
1 'polypeptide(L)' 'VMTAVALLKINPKPTRQEAREAMSGNLCRCGAYDNYLNGVMRAAGEVS' A
#
# COMPACT_ATOMS: atom_id res chain seq x y z
N VAL A 1 -7.81 0.67 2.90
CA VAL A 1 -7.27 1.43 4.06
C VAL A 1 -6.78 0.51 5.17
N MET A 2 -7.62 -0.37 5.74
CA MET A 2 -7.22 -1.24 6.87
C MET A 2 -5.98 -2.11 6.57
N THR A 3 -5.90 -2.69 5.37
CA THR A 3 -4.74 -3.51 4.96
C THR A 3 -3.45 -2.71 4.85
N ALA A 4 -3.50 -1.44 4.42
CA ALA A 4 -2.32 -0.58 4.39
C ALA A 4 -1.80 -0.28 5.80
N VAL A 5 -2.71 -0.01 6.74
CA VAL A 5 -2.35 0.23 8.15
C VAL A 5 -1.76 -1.03 8.79
N ALA A 6 -2.35 -2.20 8.52
CA ALA A 6 -1.83 -3.48 9.00
C ALA A 6 -0.44 -3.77 8.43
N LEU A 7 -0.23 -3.54 7.13
CA LEU A 7 1.08 -3.68 6.48
C LEU A 7 2.11 -2.78 7.15
N LEU A 8 1.82 -1.48 7.32
CA LEU A 8 2.77 -0.52 7.91
C LEU A 8 3.07 -0.80 9.39
N LYS A 9 2.17 -1.46 10.12
CA LYS A 9 2.44 -1.90 11.50
C LYS A 9 3.42 -3.07 11.57
N ILE A 10 3.40 -3.96 10.59
CA ILE A 10 4.25 -5.18 10.55
C ILE A 10 5.57 -4.87 9.83
N ASN A 11 5.49 -4.16 8.70
CA ASN A 11 6.61 -3.71 7.90
C ASN A 11 6.46 -2.19 7.64
N PRO A 12 7.11 -1.34 8.45
CA PRO A 12 7.00 0.11 8.32
C PRO A 12 7.71 0.69 7.09
N LYS A 13 8.53 -0.12 6.39
CA LYS A 13 9.20 0.25 5.13
C LYS A 13 8.99 -0.86 4.08
N PRO A 14 7.73 -1.10 3.66
CA PRO A 14 7.46 -2.10 2.64
C PRO A 14 7.91 -1.57 1.29
N THR A 15 8.47 -2.43 0.46
CA THR A 15 8.73 -2.13 -0.94
C THR A 15 7.43 -2.01 -1.71
N ARG A 16 7.48 -1.35 -2.87
CA ARG A 16 6.32 -1.22 -3.78
C ARG A 16 5.71 -2.56 -4.18
N GLN A 17 6.53 -3.61 -4.25
CA GLN A 17 6.08 -4.96 -4.58
C GLN A 17 5.33 -5.61 -3.40
N GLU A 18 5.88 -5.53 -2.19
CA GLU A 18 5.22 -6.03 -0.98
C GLU A 18 3.89 -5.30 -0.72
N ALA A 19 3.86 -3.98 -0.92
CA ALA A 19 2.62 -3.22 -0.85
C ALA A 19 1.59 -3.72 -1.88
N ARG A 20 2.02 -3.96 -3.13
CA ARG A 20 1.15 -4.52 -4.18
C ARG A 20 0.63 -5.91 -3.83
N GLU A 21 1.44 -6.77 -3.25
CA GLU A 21 1.01 -8.12 -2.84
C GLU A 21 0.03 -8.05 -1.67
N ALA A 22 0.34 -7.27 -0.62
CA ALA A 22 -0.55 -7.05 0.51
C ALA A 22 -1.91 -6.48 0.08
N MET A 23 -1.95 -5.67 -0.98
CA MET A 23 -3.16 -5.02 -1.47
C MET A 23 -3.86 -5.80 -2.59
N SER A 24 -3.25 -6.85 -3.14
CA SER A 24 -3.83 -7.71 -4.18
C SER A 24 -5.14 -8.39 -3.73
N GLY A 25 -5.29 -8.64 -2.42
CA GLY A 25 -6.53 -9.14 -1.82
C GLY A 25 -7.64 -8.08 -1.71
N ASN A 26 -7.35 -6.80 -1.96
CA ASN A 26 -8.30 -5.70 -1.99
C ASN A 26 -8.53 -5.24 -3.43
N LEU A 27 -9.44 -5.92 -4.12
CA LEU A 27 -9.83 -5.56 -5.49
C LEU A 27 -10.50 -4.17 -5.51
N CYS A 28 -9.80 -3.13 -5.97
CA CYS A 28 -10.49 -1.88 -6.33
C CYS A 28 -11.07 -2.00 -7.73
N ARG A 29 -12.41 -2.09 -7.81
CA ARG A 29 -13.16 -2.04 -9.07
C ARG A 29 -13.02 -0.70 -9.81
N CYS A 30 -12.48 0.30 -9.13
CA CYS A 30 -12.36 1.69 -9.57
C CYS A 30 -11.17 1.97 -10.50
N GLY A 31 -10.21 1.05 -10.64
CA GLY A 31 -8.96 1.29 -11.38
C GLY A 31 -7.94 2.21 -10.69
N ALA A 32 -8.27 2.80 -9.53
CA ALA A 32 -7.36 3.67 -8.77
C ALA A 32 -6.33 2.91 -7.91
N TYR A 33 -5.96 1.69 -8.32
CA TYR A 33 -5.06 0.82 -7.57
C TYR A 33 -3.67 1.43 -7.41
N ASP A 34 -3.15 2.06 -8.46
CA ASP A 34 -1.86 2.76 -8.40
C ASP A 34 -1.88 3.98 -7.47
N ASN A 35 -2.99 4.71 -7.43
CA ASN A 35 -3.14 5.85 -6.51
C ASN A 35 -3.18 5.39 -5.05
N TYR A 36 -3.85 4.26 -4.79
CA TYR A 36 -3.84 3.64 -3.47
C TYR A 36 -2.44 3.16 -3.09
N LEU A 37 -1.73 2.51 -4.02
CA LEU A 37 -0.32 2.10 -3.85
C LEU A 37 0.57 3.29 -3.49
N ASN A 38 0.49 4.37 -4.27
CA ASN A 38 1.27 5.58 -4.05
C ASN A 38 0.97 6.21 -2.68
N GLY A 39 -0.30 6.19 -2.25
CA GLY A 39 -0.69 6.63 -0.90
C GLY A 39 -0.04 5.81 0.21
N VAL A 40 0.05 4.49 0.05
CA VAL A 40 0.74 3.61 1.01
C VAL A 40 2.24 3.86 1.02
N MET A 41 2.89 3.99 -0.15
CA MET A 41 4.32 4.29 -0.23
C MET A 41 4.65 5.65 0.40
N ARG A 42 3.77 6.65 0.22
CA ARG A 42 3.90 7.96 0.86
C ARG A 42 3.74 7.86 2.38
N ALA A 43 2.78 7.06 2.86
CA ALA A 43 2.61 6.81 4.29
C ALA A 43 3.78 6.02 4.92
N ALA A 44 4.47 5.18 4.13
CA ALA A 44 5.72 4.51 4.52
C ALA A 44 6.94 5.45 4.58
N GLY A 45 6.81 6.69 4.13
CA GLY A 45 7.90 7.65 4.07
C GLY A 45 8.85 7.46 2.88
N GLU A 46 8.49 6.67 1.87
CA GLU A 46 9.30 6.55 0.65
C GLU A 46 9.20 7.76 -0.27
N VAL A 47 8.14 8.57 -0.15
CA VAL A 47 7.95 9.78 -0.96
C VAL A 47 8.07 11.00 -0.05
N SER A 48 9.28 11.58 -0.02
CA SER A 48 9.51 12.97 0.38
C SER A 48 9.11 13.91 -0.75
#